data_AF-A0A7X3T958-F1
#
_entry.id   AF-A0A7X3T958-F1
#
_cell.length_a   1.000
_cell.length_b   1.000
_cell.length_c   1.000
_cell.angle_alpha   90.00
_cell.angle_beta   90.00
_cell.angle_gamma   90.00
#
_symmetry.space_group_name_H-M   'P 1'
#
loop_
_entity.id
_entity.type
_entity.pdbx_description
1 polymer ?
#
loop_
_entity_poly.entity_id
_entity_poly.type
_entity_poly.pdbx_seq_one_letter_code
_entity_poly.pdbx_strand_id
1 'polypeptide(L)'
;MSLIEDIDYIDADVAYLLGLITARGKISEDSDVRRIIIEFPYKSLEIEGISARFDTDNSIKLGLQQIQERILDVTGSDVSIRSTDSSITLVLRFFRNTMIWRNILMHTQEDTGYEHFRVPDIFFSSNIPTDWKREYLRGFADVAGNIRRANRYVDGSDRVRLDVLNYQTNWEMPVLLCTLLEEHLKIPIQLI
;
A
#
# COMPACT_ATOMS: atom_id res chain seq x y z
N MET A 1 17.47 29.93 5.11
CA MET A 1 16.07 30.13 4.69
C MET A 1 15.72 28.90 3.89
N SER A 2 14.92 27.93 4.33
CA SER A 2 13.84 27.91 5.33
C SER A 2 14.07 26.90 6.45
N LEU A 3 13.92 27.35 7.69
CA LEU A 3 13.62 26.51 8.85
C LEU A 3 12.10 26.46 8.97
N ILE A 4 11.47 25.69 8.09
CA ILE A 4 10.22 25.03 8.43
C ILE A 4 10.66 23.58 8.39
N GLU A 5 10.86 22.96 9.54
CA GLU A 5 10.86 21.50 9.60
C GLU A 5 9.48 21.13 9.07
N ASP A 6 9.44 20.60 7.84
CA ASP A 6 8.22 20.07 7.25
C ASP A 6 7.63 19.11 8.29
N ILE A 7 6.44 19.43 8.78
CA ILE A 7 5.72 18.60 9.74
C ILE A 7 5.18 17.41 8.95
N ASP A 8 6.11 16.53 8.59
CA ASP A 8 5.89 15.22 8.02
C ASP A 8 5.40 14.32 9.15
N TYR A 9 4.09 14.40 9.44
CA TYR A 9 3.46 13.46 10.35
C TYR A 9 3.47 12.08 9.71
N ILE A 10 4.40 11.24 10.13
CA ILE A 10 4.43 9.83 9.76
C ILE A 10 4.60 8.98 11.01
N ASP A 11 3.88 7.87 11.04
CA ASP A 11 4.03 6.79 12.00
C ASP A 11 3.88 5.46 11.26
N ALA A 12 3.87 4.35 12.01
CA ALA A 12 3.73 3.01 11.44
C ALA A 12 2.42 2.80 10.65
N ASP A 13 1.31 3.39 11.10
CA ASP A 13 -0.01 3.19 10.51
C ASP A 13 -0.24 4.08 9.30
N VAL A 14 0.26 5.32 9.35
CA VAL A 14 0.33 6.20 8.17
C VAL A 14 1.22 5.59 7.10
N ALA A 15 2.39 5.06 7.49
CA ALA A 15 3.28 4.39 6.54
C ALA A 15 2.60 3.20 5.86
N TYR A 16 1.91 2.36 6.64
CA TYR A 16 1.12 1.25 6.11
C TYR A 16 0.03 1.72 5.14
N LEU A 17 -0.72 2.76 5.50
CA LEU A 17 -1.75 3.34 4.63
C LEU A 17 -1.18 3.90 3.33
N LEU A 18 -0.03 4.58 3.37
CA LEU A 18 0.67 5.05 2.16
C LEU A 18 1.11 3.89 1.27
N GLY A 19 1.50 2.75 1.85
CA GLY A 19 1.79 1.52 1.11
C GLY A 19 0.57 1.04 0.30
N LEU A 20 -0.60 0.97 0.94
CA LEU A 20 -1.85 0.58 0.29
C LEU A 20 -2.24 1.56 -0.84
N ILE A 21 -2.15 2.86 -0.57
CA ILE A 21 -2.52 3.93 -1.52
C ILE A 21 -1.57 3.92 -2.73
N THR A 22 -0.26 3.86 -2.50
CA THR A 22 0.71 3.90 -3.61
C THR A 22 0.65 2.65 -4.49
N ALA A 23 0.19 1.51 -3.96
CA ALA A 23 0.04 0.28 -4.72
C ALA A 23 -1.13 0.31 -5.72
N ARG A 24 -2.35 0.65 -5.28
CA ARG A 24 -3.59 0.64 -6.10
C ARG A 24 -4.65 1.67 -5.65
N GLY A 25 -4.21 2.76 -5.03
CA GLY A 25 -5.08 3.82 -4.55
C GLY A 25 -5.56 4.76 -5.66
N LYS A 26 -6.76 5.29 -5.49
CA LYS A 26 -7.27 6.47 -6.20
C LYS A 26 -7.81 7.49 -5.21
N ILE A 27 -7.44 8.74 -5.39
CA ILE A 27 -7.82 9.86 -4.55
C ILE A 27 -8.77 10.74 -5.36
N SER A 28 -9.88 11.14 -4.75
CA SER A 28 -10.84 12.06 -5.36
C SER A 28 -11.43 13.00 -4.33
N GLU A 29 -11.73 14.21 -4.75
CA GLU A 29 -12.44 15.21 -3.95
C GLU A 29 -13.64 15.68 -4.76
N ASP A 30 -14.82 15.42 -4.23
CA ASP A 30 -16.10 15.78 -4.85
C ASP A 30 -16.93 16.52 -3.80
N SER A 31 -17.09 17.83 -4.04
CA SER A 31 -17.80 18.77 -3.16
C SER A 31 -17.38 18.64 -1.68
N ASP A 32 -18.20 17.96 -0.87
CA ASP A 32 -18.02 17.82 0.58
C ASP A 32 -17.36 16.50 1.00
N VAL A 33 -17.11 15.59 0.04
CA VAL A 33 -16.61 14.25 0.33
C VAL A 33 -15.30 13.99 -0.40
N ARG A 34 -14.27 13.76 0.40
CA ARG A 34 -12.95 13.29 -0.04
C ARG A 34 -12.92 11.78 0.07
N ARG A 35 -12.47 11.08 -0.98
CA ARG A 35 -12.46 9.63 -1.04
C ARG A 35 -11.09 9.10 -1.42
N ILE A 36 -10.71 8.03 -0.74
CA ILE A 36 -9.60 7.17 -1.15
C ILE A 36 -10.19 5.79 -1.41
N ILE A 37 -9.95 5.26 -2.60
CA ILE A 37 -10.38 3.93 -3.00
C ILE A 37 -9.13 3.09 -3.25
N ILE A 38 -8.99 1.98 -2.54
CA ILE A 38 -7.87 1.04 -2.70
C ILE A 38 -8.44 -0.27 -3.24
N GLU A 39 -7.92 -0.72 -4.38
CA GLU A 39 -8.36 -1.96 -5.04
C GLU A 39 -7.45 -3.15 -4.72
N PHE A 40 -8.04 -4.24 -4.24
CA PHE A 40 -7.43 -5.54 -4.00
C PHE A 40 -7.93 -6.52 -5.08
N PRO A 41 -7.13 -6.86 -6.12
CA PRO A 41 -7.57 -7.77 -7.17
C PRO A 41 -7.60 -9.22 -6.67
N TYR A 42 -8.61 -10.02 -7.04
CA TYR A 42 -8.67 -11.44 -6.57
C TYR A 42 -7.45 -12.28 -6.96
N LYS A 43 -6.78 -11.97 -8.08
CA LYS A 43 -5.58 -12.70 -8.52
C LYS A 43 -4.38 -12.58 -7.57
N SER A 44 -4.28 -11.51 -6.78
CA SER A 44 -3.25 -11.40 -5.74
C SER A 44 -3.65 -12.15 -4.46
N LEU A 45 -4.92 -12.53 -4.32
CA LEU A 45 -5.49 -13.13 -3.10
C LEU A 45 -5.66 -14.67 -3.16
N GLU A 46 -5.48 -15.31 -4.32
CA GLU A 46 -5.50 -16.77 -4.45
C GLU A 46 -4.18 -17.40 -3.93
N ILE A 47 -4.24 -17.98 -2.74
CA ILE A 47 -3.15 -18.80 -2.17
C ILE A 47 -3.24 -20.22 -2.75
N GLU A 48 -2.60 -20.47 -3.89
CA GLU A 48 -2.50 -21.83 -4.45
C GLU A 48 -1.46 -22.65 -3.68
N GLY A 49 -1.93 -23.63 -2.90
CA GLY A 49 -1.08 -24.57 -2.16
C GLY A 49 -1.75 -25.32 -1.00
N ILE A 50 -2.99 -24.98 -0.64
CA ILE A 50 -3.75 -25.68 0.39
C ILE A 50 -4.82 -26.55 -0.29
N SER A 51 -4.60 -27.87 -0.33
CA SER A 51 -5.54 -28.86 -0.87
C SER A 51 -6.72 -29.16 0.06
N ALA A 52 -7.17 -28.15 0.80
CA ALA A 52 -8.44 -28.16 1.51
C ALA A 52 -9.24 -26.99 0.93
N ARG A 53 -10.50 -27.24 0.59
CA ARG A 53 -11.49 -26.19 0.30
C ARG A 53 -11.68 -25.37 1.58
N PHE A 54 -10.70 -24.57 1.95
CA PHE A 54 -10.87 -23.53 2.93
C PHE A 54 -11.69 -22.43 2.28
N ASP A 55 -12.59 -21.91 3.09
CA ASP A 55 -13.53 -20.85 2.81
C ASP A 55 -12.74 -19.56 2.51
N THR A 56 -12.17 -19.49 1.30
CA THR A 56 -11.13 -18.51 0.90
C THR A 56 -11.71 -17.10 0.97
N ASP A 57 -12.99 -16.95 0.66
CA ASP A 57 -13.77 -15.73 0.85
C ASP A 57 -13.79 -15.28 2.32
N ASN A 58 -13.92 -16.21 3.28
CA ASN A 58 -13.97 -15.88 4.70
C ASN A 58 -12.60 -15.46 5.23
N SER A 59 -11.50 -16.13 4.83
CA SER A 59 -10.16 -15.71 5.24
C SER A 59 -9.77 -14.35 4.65
N ILE A 60 -10.16 -14.07 3.40
CA ILE A 60 -9.93 -12.78 2.74
C ILE A 60 -10.74 -11.68 3.45
N LYS A 61 -12.02 -11.93 3.73
CA LYS A 61 -12.87 -10.98 4.47
C LYS A 61 -12.33 -10.69 5.87
N LEU A 62 -11.85 -11.71 6.58
CA LEU A 62 -11.25 -11.53 7.91
C LEU A 62 -9.96 -10.70 7.87
N GLY A 63 -9.08 -10.92 6.88
CA GLY A 63 -7.88 -10.09 6.70
C GLY A 63 -8.23 -8.64 6.39
N LEU A 64 -9.21 -8.41 5.50
CA LEU A 64 -9.66 -7.06 5.18
C LEU A 64 -10.36 -6.35 6.33
N GLN A 65 -11.05 -7.08 7.23
CA GLN A 65 -11.60 -6.51 8.45
C GLN A 65 -10.51 -5.95 9.36
N GLN A 66 -9.39 -6.67 9.54
CA GLN A 66 -8.26 -6.18 10.33
C GLN A 66 -7.64 -4.92 9.72
N ILE A 67 -7.52 -4.89 8.38
CA ILE A 67 -7.04 -3.71 7.64
C ILE A 67 -8.02 -2.53 7.82
N GLN A 68 -9.33 -2.79 7.73
CA GLN A 68 -10.37 -1.78 7.94
C GLN A 68 -10.30 -1.17 9.33
N GLU A 69 -10.19 -1.99 10.38
CA GLU A 69 -10.08 -1.54 11.78
C GLU A 69 -8.82 -0.67 11.98
N ARG A 70 -7.67 -1.16 11.51
CA ARG A 70 -6.40 -0.40 11.58
C ARG A 70 -6.50 0.97 10.90
N ILE A 71 -7.13 1.03 9.73
CA ILE A 71 -7.28 2.27 8.97
C ILE A 71 -8.31 3.19 9.61
N LEU A 72 -9.38 2.65 10.18
CA LEU A 72 -10.37 3.43 10.93
C LEU A 72 -9.69 4.16 12.10
N ASP A 73 -8.86 3.46 12.86
CA ASP A 73 -8.17 4.00 14.04
C ASP A 73 -7.22 5.14 13.70
N VAL A 74 -6.42 5.00 12.62
CA VAL A 74 -5.46 6.05 12.22
C VAL A 74 -6.14 7.25 11.53
N THR A 75 -7.23 7.02 10.79
CA THR A 75 -7.83 8.08 9.97
C THR A 75 -8.98 8.82 10.64
N GLY A 76 -9.69 8.18 11.57
CA GLY A 76 -10.98 8.66 12.07
C GLY A 76 -12.03 8.87 10.97
N SER A 77 -11.84 8.25 9.81
CA SER A 77 -12.68 8.39 8.63
C SER A 77 -13.82 7.36 8.60
N ASP A 78 -14.75 7.51 7.67
CA ASP A 78 -15.71 6.43 7.39
C ASP A 78 -15.06 5.42 6.42
N VAL A 79 -14.80 4.21 6.89
CA VAL A 79 -14.12 3.14 6.13
C VAL A 79 -15.10 2.01 5.83
N SER A 80 -15.24 1.64 4.56
CA SER A 80 -16.13 0.56 4.12
C SER A 80 -15.46 -0.38 3.12
N ILE A 81 -15.83 -1.66 3.17
CA ILE A 81 -15.39 -2.68 2.21
C ILE A 81 -16.52 -2.91 1.20
N ARG A 82 -16.18 -2.95 -0.09
CA ARG A 82 -17.10 -3.32 -1.18
C ARG A 82 -16.47 -4.41 -2.03
N SER A 83 -17.18 -5.52 -2.18
CA SER A 83 -16.76 -6.63 -3.03
C SER A 83 -17.49 -6.59 -4.37
N THR A 84 -16.74 -6.84 -5.45
CA THR A 84 -17.29 -7.17 -6.77
C THR A 84 -16.92 -8.62 -7.11
N ASP A 85 -17.28 -9.09 -8.30
CA ASP A 85 -16.91 -10.43 -8.79
C ASP A 85 -15.42 -10.54 -9.14
N SER A 86 -14.71 -9.42 -9.37
CA SER A 86 -13.31 -9.39 -9.82
C SER A 86 -12.32 -8.69 -8.87
N SER A 87 -12.82 -7.98 -7.85
CA SER A 87 -11.98 -7.24 -6.90
C SER A 87 -12.69 -7.03 -5.56
N ILE A 88 -11.93 -6.72 -4.52
CA ILE A 88 -12.45 -6.10 -3.30
C ILE A 88 -11.87 -4.70 -3.18
N THR A 89 -12.68 -3.74 -2.79
CA THR A 89 -12.27 -2.34 -2.65
C THR A 89 -12.47 -1.86 -1.22
N LEU A 90 -11.46 -1.19 -0.69
CA LEU A 90 -11.55 -0.45 0.55
C LEU A 90 -11.80 1.02 0.23
N VAL A 91 -12.85 1.59 0.80
CA VAL A 91 -13.29 2.97 0.53
C VAL A 91 -13.24 3.76 1.83
N LEU A 92 -12.32 4.73 1.89
CA LEU A 92 -12.20 5.70 2.97
C LEU A 92 -12.92 6.99 2.55
N ARG A 93 -13.72 7.56 3.44
CA ARG A 93 -14.45 8.81 3.22
C ARG A 93 -14.14 9.81 4.33
N PHE A 94 -13.60 10.96 3.92
CA PHE A 94 -13.33 12.09 4.81
C PHE A 94 -14.34 13.21 4.53
N PHE A 95 -15.10 13.58 5.56
CA PHE A 95 -16.08 14.68 5.51
C PHE A 95 -15.49 16.04 5.92
N ARG A 96 -14.19 16.06 6.28
CA ARG A 96 -13.45 17.25 6.70
C ARG A 96 -12.05 17.20 6.12
N ASN A 97 -11.43 18.36 5.98
CA ASN A 97 -10.02 18.47 5.64
C ASN A 97 -9.15 18.18 6.88
N THR A 98 -8.98 16.91 7.21
CA THR A 98 -8.24 16.44 8.40
C THR A 98 -6.72 16.56 8.21
N MET A 99 -5.95 16.48 9.29
CA MET A 99 -4.48 16.47 9.19
C MET A 99 -3.98 15.27 8.36
N ILE A 100 -4.55 14.08 8.59
CA ILE A 100 -4.21 12.88 7.84
C ILE A 100 -4.51 13.03 6.34
N TRP A 101 -5.62 13.67 5.95
CA TRP A 101 -5.91 13.94 4.53
C TRP A 101 -4.82 14.81 3.89
N ARG A 102 -4.44 15.92 4.54
CA ARG A 102 -3.37 16.81 4.05
C ARG A 102 -2.03 16.10 3.98
N ASN A 103 -1.73 15.25 4.97
CA ASN A 103 -0.52 14.46 5.01
C ASN A 103 -0.46 13.42 3.87
N ILE A 104 -1.59 12.75 3.57
CA ILE A 104 -1.68 11.86 2.41
C ILE A 104 -1.41 12.64 1.12
N LEU A 105 -2.09 13.77 0.90
CA LEU A 105 -1.89 14.59 -0.31
C LEU A 105 -0.44 15.06 -0.47
N MET A 106 0.20 15.44 0.64
CA MET A 106 1.60 15.85 0.64
C MET A 106 2.52 14.69 0.24
N HIS A 107 2.33 13.49 0.81
CA HIS A 107 3.14 12.32 0.48
C HIS A 107 2.82 11.71 -0.90
N THR A 108 1.64 11.98 -1.46
CA THR A 108 1.29 11.62 -2.83
C THR A 108 1.53 12.76 -3.82
N GLN A 109 2.12 13.89 -3.40
CA GLN A 109 2.38 15.06 -4.25
C GLN A 109 1.14 15.55 -5.03
N GLU A 110 -0.04 15.48 -4.39
CA GLU A 110 -1.35 15.80 -4.98
C GLU A 110 -1.77 14.93 -6.18
N ASP A 111 -1.01 13.89 -6.53
CA ASP A 111 -1.45 12.92 -7.53
C ASP A 111 -2.73 12.21 -7.08
N THR A 112 -3.49 11.70 -8.03
CA THR A 112 -4.83 11.15 -7.78
C THR A 112 -4.96 9.66 -8.06
N GLY A 113 -3.91 9.00 -8.55
CA GLY A 113 -3.95 7.59 -8.91
C GLY A 113 -2.58 6.91 -8.90
N TYR A 114 -2.60 5.60 -8.64
CA TYR A 114 -1.42 4.73 -8.59
C TYR A 114 -0.62 4.69 -9.90
N GLU A 115 -1.23 5.05 -11.02
CA GLU A 115 -0.56 5.26 -12.30
C GLU A 115 0.42 6.46 -12.29
N HIS A 116 0.39 7.31 -11.26
CA HIS A 116 1.29 8.45 -11.05
C HIS A 116 2.10 8.36 -9.74
N PHE A 117 1.59 7.64 -8.74
CA PHE A 117 2.23 7.54 -7.42
C PHE A 117 3.63 6.95 -7.43
N ARG A 118 4.47 7.48 -6.53
CA ARG A 118 5.84 7.04 -6.29
C ARG A 118 5.98 6.56 -4.84
N VAL A 119 7.12 5.94 -4.51
CA VAL A 119 7.50 5.75 -3.10
C VAL A 119 7.70 7.14 -2.48
N PRO A 120 7.01 7.51 -1.40
CA PRO A 120 7.19 8.82 -0.77
C PRO A 120 8.64 9.05 -0.31
N ASP A 121 9.18 10.23 -0.61
CA ASP A 121 10.60 10.55 -0.40
C ASP A 121 11.08 10.37 1.05
N ILE A 122 10.16 10.56 2.00
CA ILE A 122 10.37 10.36 3.43
C ILE A 122 10.94 8.98 3.76
N PHE A 123 10.60 7.94 3.00
CA PHE A 123 11.10 6.58 3.25
C PHE A 123 12.57 6.38 2.88
N PHE A 124 13.18 7.31 2.13
CA PHE A 124 14.63 7.31 1.88
C PHE A 124 15.41 8.09 2.95
N SER A 125 14.73 8.85 3.82
CA SER A 125 15.38 9.55 4.92
C SER A 125 15.96 8.57 5.95
N SER A 126 17.14 8.88 6.49
CA SER A 126 17.76 8.15 7.59
C SER A 126 17.05 8.36 8.93
N ASN A 127 16.24 9.41 9.06
CA ASN A 127 15.54 9.75 10.30
C ASN A 127 14.26 8.93 10.51
N ILE A 128 13.77 8.26 9.46
CA ILE A 128 12.60 7.39 9.55
C ILE A 128 13.00 6.02 10.08
N PRO A 129 12.35 5.52 11.15
CA PRO A 129 12.56 4.18 11.67
C PRO A 129 12.41 3.11 10.60
N THR A 130 13.32 2.15 10.58
CA THR A 130 13.28 1.00 9.65
C THR A 130 11.95 0.25 9.73
N ASP A 131 11.33 0.17 10.91
CA ASP A 131 10.03 -0.50 11.06
C ASP A 131 8.90 0.23 10.33
N TRP A 132 8.94 1.55 10.20
CA TRP A 132 7.92 2.28 9.43
C TRP A 132 8.10 2.07 7.93
N LYS A 133 9.34 1.96 7.46
CA LYS A 133 9.64 1.56 6.07
C LYS A 133 9.13 0.13 5.78
N ARG A 134 9.24 -0.77 6.75
CA ARG A 134 8.66 -2.13 6.66
C ARG A 134 7.15 -2.10 6.64
N GLU A 135 6.51 -1.23 7.42
CA GLU A 135 5.05 -1.09 7.40
C GLU A 135 4.53 -0.50 6.09
N TYR A 136 5.22 0.46 5.49
CA TYR A 136 4.96 0.89 4.11
C TYR A 136 5.03 -0.29 3.14
N LEU A 137 6.11 -1.07 3.19
CA LEU A 137 6.25 -2.23 2.33
C LEU A 137 5.17 -3.29 2.57
N ARG A 138 4.75 -3.48 3.83
CA ARG A 138 3.66 -4.39 4.19
C ARG A 138 2.35 -3.94 3.53
N GLY A 139 1.99 -2.67 3.66
CA GLY A 139 0.80 -2.12 2.99
C GLY A 139 0.88 -2.29 1.47
N PHE A 140 2.04 -2.00 0.88
CA PHE A 140 2.22 -2.21 -0.55
C PHE A 140 2.04 -3.69 -0.96
N ALA A 141 2.62 -4.61 -0.18
CA ALA A 141 2.55 -6.05 -0.44
C ALA A 141 1.17 -6.67 -0.17
N ASP A 142 0.38 -6.13 0.75
CA ASP A 142 -1.00 -6.61 0.98
C ASP A 142 -1.91 -6.38 -0.24
N VAL A 143 -1.55 -5.43 -1.10
CA VAL A 143 -2.30 -5.10 -2.33
C VAL A 143 -1.64 -5.69 -3.58
N ALA A 144 -0.33 -5.51 -3.73
CA ALA A 144 0.43 -5.85 -4.94
C ALA A 144 1.30 -7.11 -4.78
N GLY A 145 1.30 -7.75 -3.61
CA GLY A 145 2.07 -8.95 -3.34
C GLY A 145 1.44 -10.18 -3.97
N ASN A 146 2.29 -11.02 -4.55
CA ASN A 146 1.96 -12.32 -5.10
C ASN A 146 2.82 -13.38 -4.41
N ILE A 147 2.20 -14.14 -3.51
CA ILE A 147 2.84 -15.20 -2.72
C ILE A 147 2.32 -16.54 -3.22
N ARG A 148 3.17 -17.28 -3.94
CA ARG A 148 2.83 -18.60 -4.48
C ARG A 148 4.00 -19.54 -4.27
N ARG A 149 3.71 -20.83 -4.07
CA ARG A 149 4.76 -21.85 -3.96
C ARG A 149 5.67 -21.88 -5.19
N ALA A 150 5.13 -21.60 -6.37
CA ALA A 150 5.88 -21.49 -7.62
C ALA A 150 6.87 -20.32 -7.65
N ASN A 151 6.73 -19.34 -6.75
CA ASN A 151 7.65 -18.20 -6.68
C ASN A 151 8.97 -18.57 -5.98
N ARG A 152 9.04 -19.69 -5.25
CA ARG A 152 10.22 -20.15 -4.51
C ARG A 152 11.47 -20.18 -5.39
N TYR A 153 12.60 -19.74 -4.85
CA TYR A 153 13.88 -19.79 -5.56
C TYR A 153 14.35 -21.25 -5.70
N VAL A 154 15.29 -21.50 -6.63
CA VAL A 154 15.77 -22.86 -6.93
C VAL A 154 16.40 -23.56 -5.73
N ASP A 155 16.88 -22.81 -4.74
CA ASP A 155 17.44 -23.32 -3.49
C ASP A 155 16.41 -23.65 -2.39
N GLY A 156 15.13 -23.36 -2.64
CA GLY A 156 14.05 -23.59 -1.69
C GLY A 156 13.60 -22.36 -0.90
N SER A 157 14.25 -21.20 -1.06
CA SER A 157 13.91 -19.96 -0.34
C SER A 157 12.57 -19.38 -0.81
N ASP A 158 11.71 -19.01 0.13
CA ASP A 158 10.42 -18.38 -0.18
C ASP A 158 10.63 -16.96 -0.75
N ARG A 159 9.89 -16.62 -1.81
CA ARG A 159 9.97 -15.34 -2.51
C ARG A 159 8.60 -14.75 -2.69
N VAL A 160 8.48 -13.46 -2.39
CA VAL A 160 7.31 -12.64 -2.67
C VAL A 160 7.58 -11.88 -3.97
N ARG A 161 6.67 -11.96 -4.94
CA ARG A 161 6.70 -11.08 -6.11
C ARG A 161 5.84 -9.86 -5.81
N LEU A 162 6.32 -8.66 -6.14
CA LEU A 162 5.54 -7.43 -6.06
C LEU A 162 5.14 -7.00 -7.47
N ASP A 163 3.84 -6.95 -7.74
CA ASP A 163 3.28 -6.62 -9.05
C ASP A 163 3.16 -5.09 -9.21
N VAL A 164 4.22 -4.47 -9.71
CA VAL A 164 4.24 -3.03 -10.07
C VAL A 164 3.74 -2.87 -11.51
N LEU A 165 2.65 -2.11 -11.67
CA LEU A 165 2.10 -1.83 -12.99
C LEU A 165 2.93 -0.74 -13.66
N ASN A 166 3.60 -1.09 -14.76
CA ASN A 166 4.50 -0.18 -15.46
C ASN A 166 3.71 0.76 -16.39
N TYR A 167 3.29 1.90 -15.85
CA TYR A 167 2.75 3.00 -16.64
C TYR A 167 3.87 3.92 -17.11
N GLN A 168 3.71 4.54 -18.28
CA GLN A 168 4.66 5.54 -18.77
C GLN A 168 4.84 6.71 -17.77
N THR A 169 3.80 7.01 -17.00
CA THR A 169 3.76 8.05 -15.97
C THR A 169 4.37 7.63 -14.64
N ASN A 170 4.64 6.33 -14.45
CA ASN A 170 5.16 5.76 -13.21
C ASN A 170 6.27 4.72 -13.45
N TRP A 171 7.18 5.02 -14.37
CA TRP A 171 8.33 4.16 -14.65
C TRP A 171 9.35 4.15 -13.49
N GLU A 172 9.30 5.15 -12.61
CA GLU A 172 10.22 5.30 -11.48
C GLU A 172 9.87 4.40 -10.28
N MET A 173 8.60 4.03 -10.09
CA MET A 173 8.17 3.24 -8.93
C MET A 173 8.95 1.92 -8.74
N PRO A 174 9.20 1.10 -9.78
CA PRO A 174 10.03 -0.09 -9.63
C PRO A 174 11.45 0.24 -9.13
N VAL A 175 12.06 1.31 -9.63
CA VAL A 175 13.43 1.73 -9.24
C VAL A 175 13.43 2.17 -7.79
N LEU A 176 12.49 3.03 -7.40
CA LEU A 176 12.35 3.53 -6.04
C LEU A 176 12.07 2.41 -5.03
N LEU A 177 11.21 1.45 -5.39
CA LEU A 177 10.98 0.25 -4.56
C LEU A 177 12.26 -0.58 -4.42
N CYS A 178 13.03 -0.74 -5.51
CA CYS A 178 14.28 -1.48 -5.45
C CYS A 178 15.30 -0.81 -4.51
N THR A 179 15.47 0.50 -4.63
CA THR A 179 16.32 1.29 -3.73
C THR A 179 15.85 1.16 -2.28
N LEU A 180 14.54 1.27 -2.00
CA LEU A 180 14.01 1.13 -0.64
C LEU A 180 14.34 -0.25 -0.05
N LEU A 181 14.13 -1.31 -0.83
CA LEU A 181 14.33 -2.69 -0.43
C LEU A 181 15.82 -3.02 -0.20
N GLU A 182 16.69 -2.73 -1.18
CA GLU A 182 18.12 -3.07 -1.10
C GLU A 182 18.89 -2.15 -0.15
N GLU A 183 18.71 -0.84 -0.27
CA GLU A 183 19.56 0.13 0.40
C GLU A 183 19.08 0.44 1.82
N HIS A 184 17.77 0.49 2.06
CA HIS A 184 17.22 0.87 3.36
C HIS A 184 16.70 -0.31 4.18
N LEU A 185 16.23 -1.39 3.54
CA LEU A 185 15.70 -2.57 4.24
C LEU A 185 16.64 -3.77 4.22
N LYS A 186 17.70 -3.75 3.39
CA LYS A 186 18.65 -4.86 3.21
C LYS A 186 17.96 -6.16 2.79
N ILE A 187 16.89 -6.04 1.99
CA ILE A 187 16.16 -7.15 1.41
C ILE A 187 16.72 -7.40 0.01
N PRO A 188 17.21 -8.62 -0.29
CA PRO A 188 17.73 -8.95 -1.61
C PRO A 188 16.60 -8.95 -2.65
N ILE A 189 16.87 -8.40 -3.83
CA ILE A 189 15.92 -8.35 -4.95
C ILE A 189 16.46 -9.15 -6.11
N GLN A 190 15.54 -9.76 -6.84
CA GLN A 190 15.81 -10.34 -8.14
C GLN A 190 14.93 -9.65 -9.17
N LEU A 191 15.55 -8.95 -10.12
CA LEU A 191 14.87 -8.44 -11.31
C LEU A 191 14.64 -9.62 -12.26
N ILE A 192 13.40 -9.81 -12.71
CA ILE A 192 12.97 -10.91 -13.61
C ILE A 192 12.33 -10.30 -14.85
#